data_AF-A0A9P0P232-F1
#
_entry.id   AF-A0A9P0P232-F1
#
_cell.length_a   1.000
_cell.length_b   1.000
_cell.length_c   1.000
_cell.angle_alpha   90.00
_cell.angle_beta   90.00
_cell.angle_gamma   90.00
#
_symmetry.space_group_name_H-M   'P 1'
#
loop_
_entity.id
_entity.type
_entity.pdbx_description
1 polymer ?
#
loop_
_entity_poly.entity_id
_entity_poly.type
_entity_poly.pdbx_seq_one_letter_code
_entity_poly.pdbx_strand_id
1 'polypeptide(L)'
;MSCVTSTLFNQLQKRTTEPAQVKTAIDNFEKCIVDVRNRIDDIKNEAKSVSTEPQGNKRRRRNNSSHDLRVAALEVCNNIVNSANVRFQFKYHLVAASLFSPNTLENTVVSFPMTSWKLPAGIIPN
;
A
#
# COMPACT_ATOMS: atom_id res chain seq x y z
N MET A 1 -13.22 2.80 -31.85
CA MET A 1 -13.68 1.55 -31.18
C MET A 1 -12.68 0.99 -30.13
N SER A 2 -11.85 1.82 -29.48
CA SER A 2 -10.87 1.34 -28.47
C SER A 2 -11.36 1.44 -27.01
N CYS A 3 -12.47 2.13 -26.74
CA CYS A 3 -12.94 2.41 -25.38
C CYS A 3 -13.71 1.24 -24.76
N VAL A 4 -14.47 0.49 -25.58
CA VAL A 4 -15.34 -0.60 -25.10
C VAL A 4 -14.51 -1.79 -24.60
N THR A 5 -13.37 -2.07 -25.22
CA THR A 5 -12.46 -3.15 -24.81
C THR A 5 -11.80 -2.86 -23.46
N SER A 6 -11.50 -1.60 -23.14
CA SER A 6 -10.95 -1.21 -21.83
C SER A 6 -11.95 -1.38 -20.69
N THR A 7 -13.22 -1.07 -20.92
CA THR A 7 -14.28 -1.25 -19.92
C THR A 7 -14.53 -2.74 -19.65
N LEU A 8 -14.57 -3.57 -20.69
CA LEU A 8 -14.74 -5.03 -20.54
C LEU A 8 -13.52 -5.67 -19.87
N PHE A 9 -12.30 -5.25 -20.22
CA PHE A 9 -11.07 -5.75 -19.62
C PHE A 9 -11.01 -5.45 -18.10
N ASN A 10 -11.43 -4.25 -17.70
CA ASN A 10 -11.54 -3.88 -16.28
C ASN A 10 -12.62 -4.68 -15.52
N GLN A 11 -13.70 -5.09 -16.21
CA GLN A 11 -14.75 -5.93 -15.64
C GLN A 11 -14.33 -7.41 -15.53
N LEU A 12 -13.56 -7.92 -16.50
CA LEU A 12 -13.07 -9.30 -16.55
C LEU A 12 -11.84 -9.52 -15.66
N GLN A 13 -11.05 -8.49 -15.42
CA GLN A 13 -9.96 -8.55 -14.46
C GLN A 13 -10.54 -8.64 -13.05
N LYS A 14 -10.76 -9.88 -12.58
CA LYS A 14 -11.13 -10.18 -11.20
C LYS A 14 -10.11 -9.51 -10.27
N ARG A 15 -10.47 -8.36 -9.70
CA ARG A 15 -9.68 -7.73 -8.64
C ARG A 15 -9.91 -8.55 -7.38
N THR A 16 -9.03 -9.51 -7.12
CA THR A 16 -9.01 -10.29 -5.87
C THR A 16 -8.56 -9.46 -4.68
N THR A 17 -7.98 -8.28 -4.93
CA THR A 17 -7.44 -7.39 -3.92
C THR A 17 -8.41 -6.23 -3.67
N GLU A 18 -8.97 -6.17 -2.47
CA GLU A 18 -9.90 -5.14 -2.04
C GLU A 18 -9.13 -3.85 -1.67
N PRO A 19 -9.36 -2.71 -2.36
CA PRO A 19 -8.54 -1.51 -2.18
C PRO A 19 -8.56 -0.91 -0.77
N ALA A 20 -9.67 -0.99 -0.03
CA ALA A 20 -9.76 -0.47 1.34
C ALA A 20 -8.94 -1.31 2.33
N GLN A 21 -8.94 -2.64 2.17
CA GLN A 21 -8.04 -3.54 2.90
C GLN A 21 -6.57 -3.22 2.65
N VAL A 22 -6.18 -2.96 1.40
CA VAL A 22 -4.80 -2.58 1.08
C VAL A 22 -4.42 -1.27 1.75
N LYS A 23 -5.30 -0.26 1.69
CA LYS A 23 -5.06 1.02 2.37
C LYS A 23 -4.89 0.80 3.89
N THR A 24 -5.76 0.02 4.50
CA THR A 24 -5.72 -0.28 5.93
C THR A 24 -4.42 -1.00 6.31
N ALA A 25 -3.99 -1.96 5.50
CA ALA A 25 -2.72 -2.67 5.71
C ALA A 25 -1.52 -1.72 5.63
N ILE A 26 -1.49 -0.79 4.66
CA ILE A 26 -0.44 0.23 4.54
C ILE A 26 -0.42 1.14 5.77
N ASP A 27 -1.58 1.64 6.21
CA ASP A 27 -1.67 2.53 7.37
C ASP A 27 -1.24 1.81 8.67
N ASN A 28 -1.59 0.53 8.82
CA ASN A 28 -1.14 -0.28 9.95
C ASN A 28 0.35 -0.56 9.90
N PHE A 29 0.90 -0.85 8.72
CA PHE A 29 2.33 -1.03 8.53
C PHE A 29 3.12 0.20 8.97
N GLU A 30 2.71 1.40 8.53
CA GLU A 30 3.35 2.65 8.93
C GLU A 30 3.32 2.86 10.46
N LYS A 31 2.17 2.62 11.10
CA LYS A 31 2.03 2.69 12.57
C LYS A 31 2.96 1.72 13.28
N CYS A 32 3.01 0.46 12.85
CA CYS A 32 3.87 -0.55 13.45
C CYS A 32 5.36 -0.14 13.42
N ILE A 33 5.83 0.47 12.32
CA ILE A 33 7.23 0.93 12.24
C ILE A 33 7.49 2.11 13.18
N VAL A 34 6.54 3.02 13.33
CA VAL A 34 6.63 4.13 14.30
C VAL A 34 6.65 3.60 15.73
N ASP A 35 5.82 2.60 16.04
CA ASP A 35 5.77 1.97 17.36
C ASP A 35 7.09 1.26 17.68
N VAL A 36 7.65 0.51 16.72
CA VAL A 36 8.99 -0.10 16.86
C VAL A 36 10.03 0.98 17.11
N ARG A 37 10.02 2.07 16.33
CA ARG A 37 10.96 3.19 16.49
C ARG A 37 10.92 3.79 17.89
N ASN A 38 9.72 3.99 18.44
CA ASN A 38 9.53 4.55 19.79
C ASN A 38 9.97 3.59 20.90
N ARG A 39 9.85 2.27 20.65
CA ARG A 39 10.18 1.20 21.61
C ARG A 39 11.58 0.61 21.41
N ILE A 40 12.44 1.21 20.59
CA ILE A 40 13.79 0.68 20.29
C ILE A 40 14.59 0.41 21.57
N ASP A 41 14.51 1.30 22.57
CA ASP A 41 15.27 1.15 23.80
C ASP A 41 14.75 0.01 24.67
N ASP A 42 13.44 -0.22 24.70
CA ASP A 42 12.82 -1.36 25.40
C ASP A 42 13.19 -2.69 24.73
N ILE A 43 13.07 -2.76 23.40
CA ILE A 43 13.42 -3.94 22.60
C ILE A 43 14.91 -4.30 22.79
N LYS A 44 15.77 -3.28 22.83
CA LYS A 44 17.20 -3.46 23.09
C LYS A 44 17.46 -4.03 24.49
N ASN A 45 16.69 -3.63 25.49
CA ASN A 45 16.84 -4.10 26.86
C ASN A 45 16.31 -5.53 27.02
N GLU A 46 15.17 -5.85 26.40
CA GLU A 46 14.60 -7.21 26.34
C GLU A 46 15.58 -8.19 25.65
N ALA A 47 16.17 -7.78 24.53
CA ALA A 47 17.15 -8.60 23.81
C ALA A 47 18.40 -8.92 24.65
N LYS A 48 18.79 -8.03 25.58
CA LYS A 48 19.89 -8.29 26.52
C LYS A 48 19.49 -9.27 27.61
N SER A 49 18.24 -9.23 28.09
CA SER A 49 17.75 -10.14 29.14
C SER A 49 17.53 -11.58 28.66
N VAL A 50 17.28 -11.79 27.37
CA VAL A 50 17.01 -13.11 26.78
C VAL A 50 18.29 -13.83 26.31
N SER A 51 19.43 -13.14 26.23
CA SER A 51 20.68 -13.68 25.71
C SER A 51 21.39 -14.60 26.72
N THR A 52 20.98 -15.86 26.80
CA THR A 52 21.62 -16.99 27.53
C THR A 52 22.76 -17.66 26.75
N GLU A 53 23.37 -17.00 25.77
CA GLU A 53 24.52 -17.55 25.04
C GLU A 53 25.81 -17.48 25.89
N PRO A 54 26.60 -18.57 26.00
CA PRO A 54 27.90 -18.53 26.65
C PRO A 54 28.81 -17.54 25.91
N GLN A 55 29.52 -16.69 26.65
CA GLN A 55 30.44 -15.66 26.11
C GLN A 55 31.61 -16.19 25.22
N GLY A 56 31.63 -17.47 24.83
CA GLY A 56 32.76 -18.13 24.19
C GLY A 56 32.92 -17.91 22.67
N ASN A 57 31.85 -17.66 21.91
CA ASN A 57 31.91 -17.68 20.44
C ASN A 57 31.60 -16.32 19.78
N LYS A 58 31.99 -15.21 20.42
CA LYS A 58 31.81 -13.88 19.84
C LYS A 58 32.85 -13.64 18.74
N ARG A 59 32.54 -14.09 17.53
CA ARG A 59 33.23 -13.67 16.29
C ARG A 59 33.29 -12.15 16.32
N ARG A 60 34.51 -11.60 16.30
CA ARG A 60 34.90 -10.20 16.60
C ARG A 60 34.23 -9.20 15.63
N ARG A 61 32.91 -9.03 15.73
CA ARG A 61 32.16 -7.91 15.13
C ARG A 61 32.71 -6.66 15.83
N ARG A 62 33.11 -5.64 15.06
CA ARG A 62 33.53 -4.33 15.58
C ARG A 62 32.69 -3.98 16.80
N ASN A 63 33.34 -3.48 17.86
CA ASN A 63 32.69 -2.94 19.05
C ASN A 63 31.85 -1.72 18.64
N ASN A 64 30.74 -1.93 17.93
CA ASN A 64 29.74 -0.89 17.72
C ASN A 64 29.18 -0.63 19.11
N SER A 65 29.31 0.61 19.55
CA SER A 65 28.81 1.00 20.85
C SER A 65 27.29 0.78 20.89
N SER A 66 26.72 0.63 22.09
CA SER A 66 25.26 0.54 22.23
C SER A 66 24.56 1.78 21.64
N HIS A 67 25.26 2.90 21.55
CA HIS A 67 24.79 4.12 20.90
C HIS A 67 24.76 3.96 19.37
N ASP A 68 25.82 3.42 18.76
CA ASP A 68 25.88 3.21 17.31
C ASP A 68 24.80 2.24 16.82
N LEU A 69 24.51 1.19 17.59
CA LEU A 69 23.42 0.26 17.29
C LEU A 69 22.05 0.93 17.36
N ARG A 70 21.85 1.84 18.32
CA ARG A 70 20.60 2.60 18.46
C ARG A 70 20.42 3.56 17.29
N VAL A 71 21.46 4.29 16.92
CA VAL A 71 21.44 5.21 15.77
C VAL A 71 21.14 4.44 14.48
N ALA A 72 21.82 3.31 14.25
CA ALA A 72 21.55 2.46 13.09
C ALA A 72 20.10 1.94 13.05
N ALA A 73 19.55 1.51 14.19
CA ALA A 73 18.15 1.06 14.27
C ALA A 73 17.15 2.19 13.93
N LEU A 74 17.42 3.41 14.41
CA LEU A 74 16.60 4.59 14.09
C LEU A 74 16.68 4.95 12.60
N GLU A 75 17.87 4.89 12.01
CA GLU A 75 18.07 5.11 10.57
C GLU A 75 17.33 4.07 9.73
N VAL A 76 17.38 2.79 10.12
CA VAL A 76 16.63 1.73 9.45
C VAL A 76 15.12 2.01 9.51
N CYS A 77 14.58 2.36 10.68
CA CYS A 77 13.15 2.69 10.80
C CYS A 77 12.78 3.88 9.91
N ASN A 78 13.61 4.94 9.89
CA ASN A 78 13.41 6.11 9.02
C ASN A 78 13.42 5.73 7.54
N ASN A 79 14.38 4.92 7.11
CA ASN A 79 14.49 4.47 5.73
C ASN A 79 13.28 3.63 5.31
N ILE A 80 12.77 2.76 6.19
CA ILE A 80 11.56 1.97 5.93
C ILE A 80 10.35 2.88 5.76
N VAL A 81 10.13 3.83 6.67
CA VAL A 81 9.02 4.80 6.57
C VAL A 81 9.12 5.63 5.30
N ASN A 82 10.31 6.15 4.99
CA ASN A 82 10.51 6.94 3.77
C ASN A 82 10.23 6.11 2.50
N SER A 83 10.72 4.86 2.47
CA SER A 83 10.49 3.95 1.34
C SER A 83 9.01 3.61 1.18
N ALA A 84 8.29 3.41 2.29
CA ALA A 84 6.86 3.18 2.30
C ALA A 84 6.09 4.39 1.78
N ASN A 85 6.42 5.60 2.25
CA ASN A 85 5.80 6.84 1.80
C ASN A 85 5.99 7.07 0.29
N VAL A 86 7.18 6.82 -0.24
CA VAL A 86 7.44 6.94 -1.69
C VAL A 86 6.64 5.90 -2.47
N ARG A 87 6.64 4.64 -2.03
CA ARG A 87 5.98 3.54 -2.74
C ARG A 87 4.45 3.63 -2.68
N PHE A 88 3.91 4.17 -1.60
CA PHE A 88 2.47 4.25 -1.33
C PHE A 88 1.96 5.70 -1.32
N GLN A 89 2.66 6.64 -1.96
CA GLN A 89 2.27 8.05 -2.03
C GLN A 89 0.82 8.25 -2.52
N PHE A 90 0.38 7.35 -3.40
CA PHE A 90 -0.94 7.35 -4.03
C PHE A 90 -1.98 6.48 -3.30
N LYS A 91 -1.73 6.05 -2.06
CA LYS A 91 -2.63 5.17 -1.29
C LYS A 91 -4.05 5.71 -1.13
N TYR A 92 -4.25 7.04 -1.19
CA TYR A 92 -5.58 7.64 -1.14
C TYR A 92 -6.41 7.39 -2.40
N HIS A 93 -5.78 7.15 -3.56
CA HIS A 93 -6.48 6.76 -4.79
C HIS A 93 -7.01 5.32 -4.73
N LEU A 94 -6.57 4.50 -3.77
CA LEU A 94 -7.18 3.19 -3.52
C LEU A 94 -8.65 3.33 -3.12
N VAL A 95 -9.02 4.43 -2.43
CA VAL A 95 -10.42 4.74 -2.10
C VAL A 95 -11.22 5.06 -3.36
N ALA A 96 -10.65 5.78 -4.32
CA ALA A 96 -11.32 6.01 -5.60
C ALA A 96 -11.47 4.70 -6.40
N ALA A 97 -10.51 3.78 -6.29
CA ALA A 97 -10.58 2.48 -6.94
C ALA A 97 -11.70 1.58 -6.38
N SER A 98 -12.11 1.75 -5.13
CA SER A 98 -13.23 0.98 -4.55
C SER A 98 -14.59 1.38 -5.13
N LEU A 99 -14.74 2.59 -5.69
CA LEU A 99 -15.96 3.04 -6.38
C LEU A 99 -16.20 2.28 -7.70
N PHE A 100 -15.14 1.76 -8.31
CA PHE A 100 -15.21 0.95 -9.53
C PHE A 100 -15.32 -0.54 -9.24
N SER A 101 -15.76 -0.92 -8.03
CA SER A 101 -15.99 -2.33 -7.71
C SER A 101 -17.12 -2.89 -8.60
N PRO A 102 -16.96 -4.10 -9.15
CA PRO A 102 -17.96 -4.70 -10.04
C PRO A 102 -19.36 -4.72 -9.41
N ASN A 103 -19.42 -5.02 -8.10
CA ASN A 103 -20.66 -5.13 -7.33
C ASN A 103 -21.46 -3.82 -7.25
N THR A 104 -20.81 -2.66 -7.35
CA THR A 104 -21.48 -1.35 -7.38
C THR A 104 -21.96 -0.96 -8.78
N LEU A 105 -21.34 -1.51 -9.83
CA LEU A 105 -21.69 -1.25 -11.22
C LEU A 105 -22.86 -2.09 -11.71
N GLU A 106 -23.08 -3.29 -11.15
CA GLU A 106 -24.26 -4.11 -11.48
C GLU A 106 -25.59 -3.38 -11.21
N ASN A 107 -25.60 -2.43 -10.26
CA ASN A 107 -26.78 -1.62 -9.96
C ASN A 107 -26.99 -0.42 -10.90
N THR A 108 -26.00 -0.05 -11.73
CA THR A 108 -26.08 1.14 -12.62
C THR A 108 -26.32 0.79 -14.09
N VAL A 109 -26.32 -0.50 -14.45
CA VAL A 109 -26.59 -0.97 -15.83
C VAL A 109 -28.04 -0.71 -16.27
N VAL A 110 -28.97 -0.40 -15.34
CA VAL A 110 -30.39 -0.24 -15.68
C VAL A 110 -30.73 1.09 -16.38
N SER A 111 -29.83 2.08 -16.46
CA SER A 111 -30.09 3.23 -17.34
C SER A 111 -28.82 3.96 -17.75
N PHE A 112 -28.11 3.40 -18.73
CA PHE A 112 -27.32 4.26 -19.60
C PHE A 112 -28.31 4.95 -20.55
N PRO A 113 -28.41 6.30 -20.60
CA PRO A 113 -29.38 6.98 -21.44
C PRO A 113 -28.95 6.84 -22.90
N MET A 114 -29.38 5.75 -23.53
CA MET A 114 -29.20 5.48 -24.96
C MET A 114 -29.95 6.51 -25.83
N THR A 115 -30.82 7.33 -25.24
CA THR A 115 -31.77 8.20 -25.93
C THR A 115 -31.35 9.66 -26.05
N SER A 116 -30.21 10.11 -25.50
CA SER A 116 -29.80 11.52 -25.59
C SER A 116 -28.82 11.85 -26.73
N TRP A 117 -28.41 10.89 -27.56
CA TRP A 117 -27.59 11.17 -28.74
C TRP A 117 -28.44 11.29 -30.01
N LYS A 118 -29.30 12.31 -30.08
CA LYS A 118 -29.84 12.73 -31.37
C LYS A 118 -28.74 13.45 -32.14
N LEU A 119 -28.12 12.75 -33.09
CA LEU A 119 -27.35 13.40 -34.15
C LEU A 119 -28.27 14.39 -34.88
N PRO A 120 -27.84 15.62 -35.16
CA PRO A 120 -28.63 16.53 -35.99
C PRO A 120 -28.83 15.88 -37.36
N ALA A 121 -30.10 15.69 -37.75
CA ALA A 121 -30.47 15.17 -39.05
C ALA A 121 -29.97 16.16 -40.13
N GLY A 122 -28.95 15.78 -40.89
CA GLY A 122 -28.46 16.67 -41.94
C GLY A 122 -27.16 16.33 -42.66
N ILE A 123 -26.61 15.11 -42.56
CA ILE A 123 -25.46 14.73 -43.41
C ILE A 123 -25.76 13.39 -44.09
N ILE A 124 -26.31 13.49 -45.29
CA ILE A 124 -26.33 12.41 -46.28
C ILE A 124 -24.92 12.41 -46.91
N PRO A 125 -24.13 11.33 -46.84
CA PRO A 125 -22.90 11.24 -47.60
C PRO A 125 -23.24 10.92 -49.06
N ASN A 126 -22.58 11.64 -49.97
CA ASN A 126 -22.51 11.32 -51.40
C ASN A 126 -21.51 10.19 -51.62
#